data_AF-A0A7R9HFP2-F1
#
_entry.id   AF-A0A7R9HFP2-F1
#
_cell.length_a   1.000
_cell.length_b   1.000
_cell.length_c   1.000
_cell.angle_alpha   90.00
_cell.angle_beta   90.00
_cell.angle_gamma   90.00
#
_symmetry.space_group_name_H-M   'P 1'
#
loop_
_entity.id
_entity.type
_entity.pdbx_description
1 polymer ?
#
loop_
_entity_poly.entity_id
_entity_poly.type
_entity_poly.pdbx_seq_one_letter_code
_entity_poly.pdbx_strand_id
1 'polypeptide(L)'
;AEDEEDNFSVVQERPILKPQTISKDTCILLKVTTIIGSSPVVSECDGEYTYEPRKNMLLWTLPIIDASNKSGAMEFSATALPGDFFPVTVNFVCKRSYANLKVTEVLAVEDDSPVKFSEETVFFTEKYEVV
;
A
#
# COMPACT_ATOMS: atom_id res chain seq x y z
N ALA A 1 26.01 6.21 -27.83
CA ALA A 1 25.59 5.79 -26.48
C ALA A 1 24.20 5.27 -26.68
N GLU A 2 24.04 3.96 -26.61
CA GLU A 2 22.73 3.34 -26.71
C GLU A 2 22.03 3.68 -25.38
N ASP A 3 20.91 4.39 -25.48
CA ASP A 3 20.03 4.65 -24.33
C ASP A 3 19.41 3.30 -23.94
N GLU A 4 20.13 2.53 -23.12
CA GLU A 4 19.64 1.27 -22.55
C GLU A 4 18.51 1.61 -21.58
N GLU A 5 17.27 1.48 -22.04
CA GLU A 5 16.11 1.44 -21.15
C GLU A 5 16.13 0.10 -20.43
N ASP A 6 16.53 0.13 -19.16
CA ASP A 6 16.41 -1.03 -18.28
C ASP A 6 14.95 -1.25 -17.90
N ASN A 7 14.52 -2.51 -17.91
CA ASN A 7 13.19 -2.92 -17.45
C ASN A 7 13.24 -3.27 -15.95
N PHE A 8 12.33 -2.71 -15.17
CA PHE A 8 12.23 -2.89 -13.73
C PHE A 8 10.88 -3.51 -13.35
N SER A 9 10.91 -4.55 -12.52
CA SER A 9 9.71 -5.19 -11.99
C SER A 9 9.62 -4.96 -10.48
N VAL A 10 8.51 -4.37 -10.03
CA VAL A 10 8.18 -4.23 -8.60
C VAL A 10 7.09 -5.24 -8.27
N VAL A 11 7.45 -6.23 -7.46
CA VAL A 11 6.55 -7.34 -7.12
C VAL A 11 6.24 -7.32 -5.62
N GLN A 12 4.95 -7.30 -5.28
CA GLN A 12 4.49 -7.54 -3.93
C GLN A 12 4.22 -9.05 -3.74
N GLU A 13 5.27 -9.82 -3.47
CA GLU A 13 5.16 -11.29 -3.32
C GLU A 13 4.59 -11.73 -1.98
N ARG A 14 4.88 -10.97 -0.90
CA ARG A 14 4.44 -11.31 0.46
C ARG A 14 3.37 -10.34 0.94
N PRO A 15 2.35 -10.84 1.66
CA PRO A 15 1.42 -9.94 2.30
C PRO A 15 2.16 -9.11 3.35
N ILE A 16 2.13 -7.79 3.15
CA ILE A 16 2.71 -6.78 4.06
C ILE A 16 2.04 -6.86 5.44
N LEU A 17 0.80 -7.35 5.46
CA LEU A 17 -0.01 -7.55 6.65
C LEU A 17 -0.21 -9.03 6.97
N LYS A 18 -0.32 -9.35 8.25
CA LYS A 18 -0.69 -10.72 8.67
C LYS A 18 -2.06 -11.08 8.07
N PRO A 19 -2.33 -12.36 7.73
CA PRO A 19 -3.59 -12.79 7.12
C PRO A 19 -4.84 -12.36 7.91
N GLN A 20 -4.73 -12.28 9.24
CA GLN A 20 -5.79 -11.82 10.14
C GLN A 20 -6.19 -10.34 9.96
N THR A 21 -5.28 -9.51 9.43
CA THR A 21 -5.49 -8.07 9.23
C THR A 21 -6.01 -7.77 7.82
N ILE A 22 -5.80 -8.68 6.87
CA ILE A 22 -6.28 -8.56 5.50
C ILE A 22 -7.82 -8.63 5.51
N SER A 23 -8.48 -7.49 5.25
CA SER A 23 -9.94 -7.41 5.01
C SER A 23 -10.20 -6.96 3.58
N LYS A 24 -11.43 -7.23 3.10
CA LYS A 24 -11.97 -6.70 1.84
C LYS A 24 -11.91 -5.17 1.70
N ASP A 25 -11.52 -4.46 2.75
CA ASP A 25 -11.45 -2.99 2.83
C ASP A 25 -10.00 -2.48 2.93
N THR A 26 -9.01 -3.33 2.63
CA THR A 26 -7.59 -2.93 2.67
C THR A 26 -7.17 -2.40 1.30
N CYS A 27 -6.89 -1.11 1.23
CA CYS A 27 -6.30 -0.48 0.05
C CYS A 27 -4.80 -0.29 0.30
N ILE A 28 -3.97 -0.72 -0.66
CA ILE A 28 -2.52 -0.54 -0.62
C ILE A 28 -2.11 0.44 -1.73
N LEU A 29 -1.31 1.42 -1.34
CA LEU A 29 -0.69 2.41 -2.20
C LEU A 29 0.83 2.35 -2.04
N LEU A 30 1.49 1.85 -3.07
CA LEU A 30 2.93 1.83 -3.21
C LEU A 30 3.38 3.09 -3.95
N LYS A 31 4.42 3.74 -3.45
CA LYS A 31 5.04 4.92 -4.04
C LYS A 31 6.46 4.58 -4.39
N VAL A 32 6.76 4.57 -5.68
CA VAL A 32 8.10 4.37 -6.22
C VAL A 32 8.60 5.73 -6.68
N THR A 33 9.70 6.19 -6.09
CA THR A 33 10.34 7.44 -6.54
C THR A 33 11.12 7.14 -7.82
N THR A 34 11.02 8.01 -8.81
CA THR A 34 11.77 7.93 -10.06
C THR A 34 12.75 9.09 -10.16
N ILE A 35 13.72 8.99 -11.05
CA ILE A 35 14.71 10.04 -11.26
C ILE A 35 14.10 11.18 -12.07
N ILE A 36 14.53 12.41 -11.77
CA ILE A 36 14.22 13.61 -12.57
C ILE A 36 14.62 13.37 -14.03
N GLY A 37 13.66 13.45 -14.94
CA GLY A 37 13.89 13.27 -16.38
C GLY A 37 13.73 11.84 -16.89
N SER A 38 13.60 10.86 -15.99
CA SER A 38 13.14 9.50 -16.35
C SER A 38 11.61 9.50 -16.39
N SER A 39 11.02 9.12 -17.52
CA SER A 39 9.57 8.90 -17.62
C SER A 39 9.32 7.39 -17.64
N PRO A 40 8.83 6.80 -16.55
CA PRO A 40 8.60 5.37 -16.50
C PRO A 40 7.50 4.98 -17.48
N VAL A 41 7.74 3.91 -18.24
CA VAL A 41 6.76 3.31 -19.13
C VAL A 41 6.29 2.01 -18.50
N VAL A 42 5.05 2.00 -18.01
CA VAL A 42 4.46 0.80 -17.39
C VAL A 42 4.04 -0.19 -18.47
N SER A 43 4.60 -1.41 -18.42
CA SER A 43 4.30 -2.50 -19.36
C SER A 43 3.16 -3.37 -18.86
N GLU A 44 3.19 -3.75 -17.59
CA GLU A 44 2.19 -4.60 -16.92
C GLU A 44 1.90 -4.06 -15.53
N CYS A 45 0.65 -4.10 -15.10
CA CYS A 45 0.27 -3.60 -13.78
C CYS A 45 -1.00 -4.30 -13.29
N ASP A 46 -0.89 -4.94 -12.13
CA ASP A 46 -2.04 -5.37 -11.35
C ASP A 46 -2.66 -4.14 -10.65
N GLY A 47 -3.95 -3.88 -10.82
CA GLY A 47 -4.61 -2.72 -10.23
C GLY A 47 -4.44 -1.45 -11.06
N GLU A 48 -4.18 -0.32 -10.41
CA GLU A 48 -4.12 0.99 -11.06
C GLU A 48 -2.78 1.68 -10.76
N TYR A 49 -2.28 2.49 -11.70
CA TYR A 49 -1.11 3.32 -11.46
C TYR A 49 -1.35 4.77 -11.87
N THR A 50 -0.58 5.69 -11.30
CA THR A 50 -0.57 7.11 -11.64
C THR A 50 0.88 7.59 -11.62
N TYR A 51 1.36 8.12 -12.74
CA TYR A 51 2.64 8.80 -12.79
C TYR A 51 2.45 10.30 -12.52
N GLU A 52 3.21 10.84 -11.57
CA GLU A 52 3.26 12.27 -11.22
C GLU A 52 4.60 12.88 -11.65
N PRO A 53 4.71 13.42 -12.90
CA PRO A 53 5.97 13.96 -13.41
C PRO A 53 6.58 15.08 -12.55
N ARG A 54 5.72 15.88 -11.89
CA ARG A 54 6.17 16.99 -11.03
C ARG A 54 6.89 16.51 -9.77
N LYS A 55 6.58 15.30 -9.30
CA LYS A 55 7.20 14.69 -8.11
C LYS A 55 8.20 13.58 -8.48
N ASN A 56 8.32 13.24 -9.76
CA ASN A 56 9.04 12.06 -10.26
C ASN A 56 8.64 10.84 -9.44
N MET A 57 7.34 10.52 -9.45
CA MET A 57 6.80 9.49 -8.59
C MET A 57 5.78 8.65 -9.36
N LEU A 58 5.99 7.34 -9.32
CA LEU A 58 5.05 6.35 -9.80
C LEU A 58 4.25 5.82 -8.61
N LEU A 59 2.96 6.13 -8.59
CA LEU A 59 2.01 5.62 -7.59
C LEU A 59 1.37 4.35 -8.14
N TRP A 60 1.44 3.27 -7.38
CA TRP A 60 0.80 2.00 -7.69
C TRP A 60 -0.24 1.68 -6.62
N THR A 61 -1.48 1.50 -7.05
CA THR A 61 -2.65 1.33 -6.18
C THR A 61 -3.26 -0.05 -6.41
N LEU A 62 -3.35 -0.82 -5.33
CA LEU A 62 -4.03 -2.10 -5.27
C LEU A 62 -5.33 -1.91 -4.47
N PRO A 63 -6.51 -1.89 -5.13
CA PRO A 63 -7.75 -1.43 -4.51
C PRO A 63 -8.29 -2.37 -3.42
N ILE A 64 -8.14 -3.69 -3.58
CA ILE A 64 -8.58 -4.68 -2.58
C ILE A 64 -7.60 -5.84 -2.56
N ILE A 65 -6.78 -5.93 -1.51
CA ILE A 65 -6.02 -7.13 -1.19
C ILE A 65 -6.84 -7.92 -0.18
N ASP A 66 -7.34 -9.08 -0.58
CA ASP A 66 -8.00 -10.03 0.30
C ASP A 66 -7.32 -11.42 0.25
N ALA A 67 -7.87 -12.41 0.94
CA ALA A 67 -7.28 -13.74 0.98
C ALA A 67 -7.22 -14.45 -0.39
N SER A 68 -7.97 -13.96 -1.40
CA SER A 68 -7.95 -14.47 -2.78
C SER A 68 -6.90 -13.78 -3.66
N ASN A 69 -6.57 -12.52 -3.38
CA ASN A 69 -5.61 -11.71 -4.15
C ASN A 69 -4.51 -11.16 -3.24
N LYS A 70 -3.60 -12.04 -2.79
CA LYS A 70 -2.56 -11.72 -1.80
C LYS A 70 -1.32 -11.03 -2.37
N SER A 71 -1.22 -10.96 -3.69
CA SER A 71 -0.06 -10.47 -4.41
C SER A 71 -0.51 -9.59 -5.57
N GLY A 72 0.38 -8.70 -5.97
CA GLY A 72 0.30 -7.98 -7.24
C GLY A 72 1.71 -7.73 -7.74
N ALA A 73 1.82 -7.44 -9.02
CA ALA A 73 3.05 -7.01 -9.67
C ALA A 73 2.79 -5.77 -10.54
N MET A 74 3.82 -4.94 -10.67
CA MET A 74 3.88 -3.87 -11.66
C MET A 74 5.26 -3.89 -12.31
N GLU A 75 5.28 -3.85 -13.62
CA GLU A 75 6.48 -3.79 -14.44
C GLU A 75 6.53 -2.46 -15.19
N PHE A 76 7.70 -1.83 -15.20
CA PHE A 76 7.93 -0.59 -15.91
C PHE A 76 9.39 -0.46 -16.35
N SER A 77 9.63 0.18 -17.49
CA SER A 77 10.98 0.56 -17.92
C SER A 77 11.25 2.03 -17.61
N ALA A 78 12.50 2.37 -17.31
CA ALA A 78 12.93 3.76 -17.12
C ALA A 78 14.45 3.88 -17.30
N THR A 79 14.93 5.03 -17.77
CA THR A 79 16.39 5.31 -17.81
C THR A 79 16.89 5.69 -16.42
N ALA A 80 17.34 4.71 -15.63
CA ALA A 80 17.74 4.86 -14.23
C ALA A 80 18.60 3.67 -13.77
N LEU A 81 19.35 3.81 -12.67
CA LEU A 81 20.01 2.67 -12.03
C LEU A 81 19.03 1.97 -11.07
N PRO A 82 19.18 0.67 -10.82
CA PRO A 82 18.30 -0.06 -9.88
C PRO A 82 18.19 0.57 -8.48
N GLY A 83 19.27 1.17 -7.99
CA GLY A 83 19.30 1.82 -6.67
C GLY A 83 18.50 3.13 -6.60
N ASP A 84 18.18 3.74 -7.73
CA ASP A 84 17.53 5.05 -7.78
C ASP A 84 16.03 5.00 -7.48
N PHE A 85 15.44 3.79 -7.46
CA PHE A 85 14.03 3.57 -7.12
C PHE A 85 13.76 3.38 -5.62
N PHE A 86 14.82 3.41 -4.81
CA PHE A 86 14.73 3.22 -3.37
C PHE A 86 14.88 4.56 -2.62
N PRO A 87 14.16 4.75 -1.50
CA PRO A 87 13.24 3.79 -0.88
C PRO A 87 11.87 3.72 -1.59
N VAL A 88 11.30 2.52 -1.64
CA VAL A 88 9.88 2.34 -2.01
C VAL A 88 9.04 2.54 -0.77
N THR A 89 8.13 3.53 -0.80
CA THR A 89 7.24 3.81 0.34
C THR A 89 5.93 3.06 0.19
N VAL A 90 5.55 2.31 1.21
CA VAL A 90 4.26 1.60 1.28
C VAL A 90 3.30 2.38 2.18
N ASN A 91 2.09 2.61 1.69
CA ASN A 91 0.99 3.16 2.46
C ASN A 91 -0.21 2.22 2.36
N PHE A 92 -0.87 1.91 3.46
CA PHE A 92 -2.13 1.19 3.43
C PHE A 92 -3.07 1.74 4.48
N VAL A 93 -4.37 1.55 4.24
CA VAL A 93 -5.44 1.87 5.19
C VAL A 93 -6.35 0.66 5.31
N CYS A 94 -6.71 0.32 6.54
CA CYS A 94 -7.61 -0.78 6.86
C CYS A 94 -8.63 -0.32 7.92
N LYS A 95 -9.88 -0.77 7.79
CA LYS A 95 -10.96 -0.52 8.77
C LYS A 95 -10.96 -1.51 9.95
N ARG A 96 -9.89 -2.30 10.11
CA ARG A 96 -9.72 -3.25 11.21
C ARG A 96 -8.44 -2.97 11.96
N SER A 97 -8.49 -3.20 13.27
CA SER A 97 -7.33 -3.12 14.15
C SER A 97 -6.31 -4.20 13.77
N TYR A 98 -5.02 -3.83 13.73
CA TYR A 98 -3.93 -4.78 13.54
C TYR A 98 -3.91 -5.87 14.64
N ALA A 99 -4.18 -5.47 15.89
CA ALA A 99 -4.16 -6.34 17.06
C ALA A 99 -5.52 -7.01 17.35
N ASN A 100 -6.49 -6.90 16.43
CA ASN A 100 -7.84 -7.43 16.61
C ASN A 100 -8.53 -6.92 17.90
N LEU A 101 -8.30 -5.65 18.22
CA LEU A 101 -9.00 -4.97 19.33
C LEU A 101 -10.40 -4.61 18.89
N LYS A 102 -11.37 -4.79 19.80
CA LYS A 102 -12.79 -4.48 19.58
C LYS A 102 -13.44 -4.09 20.90
N VAL A 103 -14.26 -3.03 20.88
CA VAL A 103 -15.13 -2.71 22.01
C VAL A 103 -16.28 -3.72 22.08
N THR A 104 -16.38 -4.45 23.18
CA THR A 104 -17.43 -5.46 23.38
C THR A 104 -18.70 -4.88 23.96
N GLU A 105 -18.56 -3.96 24.93
CA GLU A 105 -19.67 -3.31 25.63
C GLU A 105 -19.21 -1.98 26.25
N VAL A 106 -20.18 -1.10 26.49
CA VAL A 106 -20.00 0.15 27.25
C VAL A 106 -21.06 0.16 28.33
N LEU A 107 -20.65 0.32 29.58
CA LEU A 107 -21.53 0.28 30.75
C LEU A 107 -21.53 1.63 31.46
N ALA A 108 -22.68 2.02 32.01
CA ALA A 108 -22.81 3.21 32.84
C ALA A 108 -22.14 2.97 34.21
N VAL A 109 -21.41 3.96 34.72
CA VAL A 109 -20.67 3.84 36.00
C VAL A 109 -21.60 3.72 37.22
N GLU A 110 -22.82 4.24 37.12
CA GLU A 110 -23.76 4.30 38.24
C GLU A 110 -24.40 2.94 38.57
N ASP A 111 -24.73 2.15 37.53
CA ASP A 111 -25.56 0.95 37.67
C ASP A 111 -25.15 -0.21 36.75
N ASP A 112 -24.00 -0.10 36.07
CA ASP A 112 -23.50 -1.06 35.08
C ASP A 112 -24.49 -1.32 33.91
N SER A 113 -25.45 -0.42 33.68
CA SER A 113 -26.41 -0.59 32.59
C SER A 113 -25.74 -0.43 31.21
N PRO A 114 -26.11 -1.23 30.20
CA PRO A 114 -25.55 -1.10 28.85
C PRO A 114 -25.92 0.22 28.18
N VAL A 115 -24.92 0.89 27.62
CA VAL A 115 -25.05 2.17 26.90
C VAL A 115 -24.83 1.96 25.40
N LYS A 116 -25.65 2.62 24.57
CA LYS A 116 -25.46 2.62 23.11
C LYS A 116 -24.18 3.37 22.75
N PHE A 117 -23.37 2.78 21.89
CA PHE A 117 -22.15 3.38 21.36
C PHE A 117 -21.99 3.08 19.87
N SER A 118 -21.09 3.81 19.23
CA SER A 118 -20.58 3.54 17.88
C SER A 118 -19.06 3.51 17.93
N GLU A 119 -18.44 2.65 17.14
CA GLU A 119 -16.98 2.51 17.05
C GLU A 119 -16.53 2.79 15.61
N GLU A 120 -15.42 3.52 15.48
CA GLU A 120 -14.67 3.66 14.24
C GLU A 120 -13.24 3.19 14.50
N THR A 121 -12.76 2.23 13.70
CA THR A 121 -11.39 1.70 13.80
C THR A 121 -10.68 1.94 12.48
N VAL A 122 -9.51 2.56 12.55
CA VAL A 122 -8.65 2.79 11.39
C VAL A 122 -7.23 2.36 11.73
N PHE A 123 -6.66 1.52 10.89
CA PHE A 123 -5.26 1.14 10.91
C PHE A 123 -4.60 1.67 9.64
N PHE A 124 -3.56 2.48 9.81
CA PHE A 124 -2.86 3.12 8.71
C PHE A 124 -1.36 3.11 8.94
N THR A 125 -0.61 3.32 7.86
CA THR A 125 0.85 3.38 7.90
C THR A 125 1.33 4.79 8.26
N GLU A 126 2.24 4.91 9.22
CA GLU A 126 2.98 6.16 9.44
C GLU A 126 4.23 6.21 8.55
N LYS A 127 5.11 5.21 8.68
CA LYS A 127 6.29 5.04 7.84
C LYS A 127 6.55 3.55 7.59
N TYR A 128 6.53 3.14 6.33
CA TYR A 128 6.92 1.79 5.91
C TYR A 128 7.67 1.91 4.59
N GLU A 129 8.95 1.54 4.60
CA GLU A 129 9.86 1.72 3.48
C GLU A 129 10.60 0.41 3.21
N VAL A 130 10.83 0.13 1.93
CA VAL A 130 11.79 -0.87 1.47
C VAL A 130 13.05 -0.10 1.04
N VAL A 131 14.20 -0.47 1.58
CA VAL A 131 15.53 0.15 1.35
C VAL A 131 16.49 -0.83 0.73
#